data_AF-A0AAV5W6R6-F1
#
_entry.id   AF-A0AAV5W6R6-F1
#
_cell.length_a   1.000
_cell.length_b   1.000
_cell.length_c   1.000
_cell.angle_alpha   90.00
_cell.angle_beta   90.00
_cell.angle_gamma   90.00
#
_symmetry.space_group_name_H-M   'P 1'
#
loop_
_entity.id
_entity.type
_entity.pdbx_description
1 polymer ?
#
loop_
_entity_poly.entity_id
_entity_poly.type
_entity_poly.pdbx_seq_one_letter_code
_entity_poly.pdbx_strand_id
1 'polypeptide(L)'
;ESPKIHILYANIRSILNVTNQNHLKILLDSQKYSILAFSESWLKQNVPDGLVLGENARSYQILRCDRKKKKGGETVNDAYEILIFDAMISSILIRFCIVYRVPALSQELSEGIYGKIIDYSICQHPIIVMGDFNIPNLKWPLDDEKEYNGLEGDFKDYGDELIRNVEIFPEIGNSDHGTIEFQLSISHKPPKCINRRNFSKGNYQTINSILAKINWSLVFKCDDSTNIMYEKLLSILEVIIEFRVPMTRVNMSGMPIPPFIEKQMKFRFLYWQKWITSNDPLYKGEFQRAH
;
A
#
# COMPACT_ATOMS: atom_id res chain seq x y z
N GLU A 1 19.04 5.79 -18.55
CA GLU A 1 17.77 6.27 -17.99
C GLU A 1 17.50 5.56 -16.68
N SER A 2 16.78 6.18 -15.74
CA SER A 2 16.31 5.51 -14.53
C SER A 2 15.37 4.36 -14.93
N PRO A 3 15.43 3.18 -14.28
CA PRO A 3 14.50 2.11 -14.59
C PRO A 3 13.06 2.58 -14.32
N LYS A 4 12.22 2.57 -15.36
CA LYS A 4 10.79 2.80 -15.24
C LYS A 4 10.12 1.48 -14.89
N ILE A 5 9.42 1.45 -13.76
CA ILE A 5 8.69 0.26 -13.34
C ILE A 5 7.25 0.40 -13.82
N HIS A 6 6.84 -0.48 -14.73
CA HIS A 6 5.48 -0.49 -15.25
C HIS A 6 4.61 -1.41 -14.41
N ILE A 7 3.46 -0.89 -13.99
CA ILE A 7 2.52 -1.59 -13.12
C ILE A 7 1.15 -1.59 -13.76
N LEU A 8 0.50 -2.75 -13.73
CA LEU A 8 -0.88 -2.92 -14.16
C LEU A 8 -1.72 -3.40 -12.98
N TYR A 9 -2.88 -2.79 -12.78
CA TYR A 9 -3.89 -3.26 -11.86
C TYR A 9 -5.20 -3.58 -12.62
N ALA A 10 -5.80 -4.73 -12.33
CA ALA A 10 -7.14 -5.07 -12.81
C ALA A 10 -7.94 -5.88 -11.78
N ASN A 11 -9.24 -5.62 -11.68
CA ASN A 11 -10.18 -6.64 -11.20
C ASN A 11 -10.38 -7.63 -12.34
N ILE A 12 -9.94 -8.89 -12.18
CA ILE A 12 -9.89 -9.85 -13.30
C ILE A 12 -11.09 -10.79 -13.36
N ARG A 13 -11.90 -10.90 -12.31
CA ARG A 13 -13.08 -11.79 -12.24
C ARG A 13 -12.80 -13.21 -12.74
N SER A 14 -12.06 -13.98 -11.95
CA SER A 14 -11.57 -15.34 -12.24
C SER A 14 -10.37 -15.39 -13.19
N ILE A 15 -9.18 -15.58 -12.63
CA ILE A 15 -7.95 -15.63 -13.43
C ILE A 15 -7.85 -16.90 -14.28
N LEU A 16 -8.43 -18.03 -13.84
CA LEU A 16 -8.31 -19.34 -14.50
C LEU A 16 -9.32 -19.58 -15.61
N ASN A 17 -10.24 -18.66 -15.88
CA ASN A 17 -11.12 -18.81 -17.04
C ASN A 17 -10.28 -18.72 -18.33
N VAL A 18 -10.72 -19.41 -19.39
CA VAL A 18 -9.93 -19.56 -20.62
C VAL A 18 -9.59 -18.21 -21.26
N THR A 19 -10.55 -17.29 -21.30
CA THR A 19 -10.34 -15.95 -21.87
C THR A 19 -9.27 -15.17 -21.09
N ASN A 20 -9.35 -15.15 -19.77
CA ASN A 20 -8.45 -14.41 -18.90
C ASN A 20 -7.07 -15.05 -18.84
N GLN A 21 -6.98 -16.38 -18.90
CA GLN A 21 -5.69 -17.09 -19.02
C GLN A 21 -4.95 -16.72 -20.30
N ASN A 22 -5.67 -16.63 -21.43
CA ASN A 22 -5.05 -16.21 -22.69
C ASN A 22 -4.54 -14.77 -22.63
N HIS A 23 -5.33 -13.84 -22.07
CA HIS A 23 -4.90 -12.45 -21.90
C HIS A 23 -3.74 -12.32 -20.92
N LEU A 24 -3.78 -13.03 -19.79
CA LEU A 24 -2.71 -13.07 -18.81
C LEU A 24 -1.41 -13.57 -19.46
N LYS A 25 -1.48 -14.62 -20.28
CA LYS A 25 -0.33 -15.12 -21.02
C LYS A 25 0.26 -14.05 -21.93
N ILE A 26 -0.57 -13.32 -22.68
CA ILE A 26 -0.10 -12.21 -23.53
C ILE A 26 0.60 -11.12 -22.70
N LEU A 27 0.02 -10.75 -21.55
CA LEU A 27 0.60 -9.76 -20.65
C LEU A 27 1.95 -10.21 -20.09
N LEU A 28 2.05 -11.47 -19.65
CA LEU A 28 3.29 -12.06 -19.15
C LEU A 28 4.35 -12.18 -20.25
N ASP A 29 3.98 -12.70 -21.42
CA ASP A 29 4.88 -12.89 -22.57
C ASP A 29 5.42 -11.55 -23.09
N SER A 30 4.65 -10.46 -22.95
CA SER A 30 5.10 -9.12 -23.32
C SER A 30 6.28 -8.62 -22.50
N GLN A 31 6.45 -9.13 -21.27
CA GLN A 31 7.43 -8.68 -20.27
C GLN A 31 7.41 -7.15 -20.04
N LYS A 32 6.32 -6.48 -20.42
CA LYS A 32 6.14 -5.02 -20.29
C LYS A 32 6.04 -4.61 -18.83
N TYR A 33 5.29 -5.38 -18.05
CA TYR A 33 4.91 -5.04 -16.68
C TYR A 33 5.83 -5.72 -15.67
N SER A 34 6.43 -4.94 -14.78
CA SER A 34 7.22 -5.49 -13.67
C SER A 34 6.31 -6.02 -12.56
N ILE A 35 5.12 -5.43 -12.40
CA ILE A 35 4.11 -5.85 -11.43
C ILE A 35 2.75 -5.94 -12.12
N LEU A 36 2.11 -7.10 -12.01
CA LEU A 36 0.72 -7.34 -12.40
C LEU A 36 -0.07 -7.58 -11.11
N ALA A 37 -0.99 -6.68 -10.79
CA ALA A 37 -1.81 -6.72 -9.59
C ALA A 37 -3.26 -7.06 -9.96
N PHE A 38 -3.83 -8.09 -9.31
CA PHE A 38 -5.18 -8.56 -9.59
C PHE A 38 -6.04 -8.64 -8.34
N SER A 39 -7.29 -8.18 -8.44
CA SER A 39 -8.36 -8.51 -7.50
C SER A 39 -9.37 -9.48 -8.13
N GLU A 40 -10.20 -10.12 -7.32
CA GLU A 40 -11.15 -11.16 -7.76
C GLU A 40 -10.50 -12.28 -8.59
N SER A 41 -9.30 -12.72 -8.22
CA SER A 41 -8.62 -13.83 -8.90
C SER A 41 -9.43 -15.13 -8.86
N TRP A 42 -10.26 -15.30 -7.83
CA TRP A 42 -11.05 -16.49 -7.49
C TRP A 42 -10.21 -17.77 -7.40
N LEU A 43 -8.92 -17.61 -7.14
CA LEU A 43 -8.01 -18.70 -6.86
C LEU A 43 -8.34 -19.35 -5.52
N LYS A 44 -8.01 -20.64 -5.43
CA LYS A 44 -8.07 -21.41 -4.19
C LYS A 44 -6.65 -21.73 -3.75
N GLN A 45 -6.46 -21.92 -2.45
CA GLN A 45 -5.15 -22.27 -1.88
C GLN A 45 -4.50 -23.52 -2.48
N ASN A 46 -5.28 -24.43 -3.05
CA ASN A 46 -4.78 -25.64 -3.68
C ASN A 46 -4.43 -25.47 -5.17
N VAL A 47 -4.70 -24.31 -5.77
CA VAL A 47 -4.25 -24.02 -7.14
C VAL A 47 -2.74 -23.81 -7.11
N PRO A 48 -1.95 -24.53 -7.92
CA PRO A 48 -0.52 -24.32 -8.00
C PRO A 48 -0.21 -23.07 -8.84
N ASP A 49 0.80 -22.30 -8.44
CA ASP A 49 1.20 -21.08 -9.16
C ASP A 49 1.65 -21.37 -10.60
N GLY A 50 2.23 -22.55 -10.84
CA GLY A 50 2.60 -23.01 -12.19
C GLY A 50 1.41 -23.16 -13.14
N LEU A 51 0.19 -23.38 -12.64
CA LEU A 51 -1.02 -23.38 -13.48
C LEU A 51 -1.38 -21.97 -13.94
N VAL A 52 -1.04 -20.94 -13.15
CA VAL A 52 -1.34 -19.54 -13.46
C VAL A 52 -0.26 -18.93 -14.35
N LEU A 53 1.02 -19.23 -14.06
CA LEU A 53 2.16 -18.64 -14.77
C LEU A 53 2.59 -19.45 -16.00
N GLY A 54 2.38 -20.76 -16.01
CA GLY A 54 2.88 -21.65 -17.06
C GLY A 54 4.40 -21.50 -17.27
N GLU A 55 4.79 -21.24 -18.51
CA GLU A 55 6.20 -21.05 -18.91
C GLU A 55 6.84 -19.79 -18.28
N ASN A 56 6.02 -18.82 -17.87
CA ASN A 56 6.48 -17.57 -17.26
C ASN A 56 6.82 -17.71 -15.76
N ALA A 57 6.72 -18.90 -15.18
CA ALA A 57 7.12 -19.18 -13.79
C ALA A 57 8.62 -18.95 -13.52
N ARG A 58 9.44 -18.80 -14.57
CA ARG A 58 10.86 -18.42 -14.46
C ARG A 58 11.09 -16.92 -14.30
N SER A 59 10.15 -16.09 -14.77
CA SER A 59 10.28 -14.63 -14.82
C SER A 59 9.42 -13.93 -13.77
N TYR A 60 8.30 -14.55 -13.39
CA TYR A 60 7.36 -14.02 -12.41
C TYR A 60 7.21 -14.94 -11.21
N GLN A 61 6.88 -14.33 -10.08
CA GLN A 61 6.43 -15.02 -8.87
C GLN A 61 5.04 -14.50 -8.49
N ILE A 62 4.22 -15.37 -7.88
CA ILE A 62 2.89 -15.01 -7.40
C ILE A 62 2.95 -14.73 -5.91
N LEU A 63 2.40 -13.58 -5.52
CA LEU A 63 2.00 -13.28 -4.15
C LEU A 63 0.48 -13.27 -4.12
N ARG A 64 -0.13 -14.00 -3.18
CA ARG A 64 -1.60 -14.14 -3.13
C ARG A 64 -2.14 -14.19 -1.72
N CYS A 65 -3.35 -13.69 -1.55
CA CYS A 65 -4.16 -13.79 -0.35
C CYS A 65 -5.48 -14.50 -0.73
N ASP A 66 -5.51 -15.83 -0.66
CA ASP A 66 -6.68 -16.59 -1.09
C ASP A 66 -7.73 -16.67 0.01
N ARG A 67 -9.01 -16.45 -0.35
CA ARG A 67 -10.14 -16.64 0.57
C ARG A 67 -10.24 -18.10 1.04
N LYS A 68 -10.55 -18.26 2.33
CA LYS A 68 -10.93 -19.58 2.89
C LYS A 68 -12.35 -19.97 2.52
N LYS A 69 -13.26 -19.00 2.29
CA LYS A 69 -14.67 -19.21 1.93
C LYS A 69 -14.99 -18.67 0.55
N LYS A 70 -15.91 -19.35 -0.17
CA LYS A 70 -16.32 -18.98 -1.53
C LYS A 70 -17.16 -17.69 -1.64
N LYS A 71 -17.89 -17.32 -0.59
CA LYS A 71 -18.70 -16.10 -0.52
C LYS A 71 -18.32 -15.34 0.74
N GLY A 72 -17.96 -14.07 0.58
CA GLY A 72 -17.74 -13.11 1.66
C GLY A 72 -18.84 -12.05 1.60
N GLY A 73 -19.22 -11.52 2.76
CA GLY A 73 -20.28 -10.51 2.88
C GLY A 73 -21.17 -10.64 4.12
N GLU A 74 -21.05 -11.72 4.90
CA GLU A 74 -21.91 -11.93 6.09
C GLU A 74 -21.30 -11.36 7.39
N THR A 75 -19.98 -11.12 7.44
CA THR A 75 -19.28 -10.58 8.63
C THR A 75 -18.13 -9.63 8.25
N VAL A 76 -17.73 -8.73 9.16
CA VAL A 76 -16.61 -7.77 8.99
C VAL A 76 -15.30 -8.45 8.57
N ASN A 77 -15.05 -9.66 9.07
CA ASN A 77 -13.80 -10.38 8.81
C ASN A 77 -13.70 -10.93 7.37
N ASP A 78 -14.82 -11.08 6.66
CA ASP A 78 -14.88 -11.56 5.28
C ASP A 78 -15.28 -10.42 4.30
N ALA A 79 -15.22 -9.17 4.76
CA ALA A 79 -15.72 -7.99 4.04
C ALA A 79 -14.69 -7.35 3.09
N TYR A 80 -13.42 -7.66 3.27
CA TYR A 80 -12.32 -7.11 2.48
C TYR A 80 -11.12 -8.07 2.44
N GLU A 81 -10.26 -7.88 1.45
CA GLU A 81 -8.96 -8.52 1.31
C GLU A 81 -7.89 -7.45 1.16
N ILE A 82 -6.76 -7.67 1.83
CA ILE A 82 -5.60 -6.80 1.73
C ILE A 82 -4.39 -7.70 1.51
N LEU A 83 -3.73 -7.55 0.37
CA LEU A 83 -2.43 -8.15 0.10
C LEU A 83 -1.36 -7.07 0.18
N ILE A 84 -0.40 -7.26 1.08
CA ILE A 84 0.71 -6.33 1.28
C ILE A 84 2.03 -7.02 1.02
N PHE A 85 2.91 -6.32 0.31
CA PHE A 85 4.30 -6.71 0.19
C PHE A 85 5.18 -5.47 0.06
N ASP A 86 6.41 -5.59 0.55
CA ASP A 86 7.43 -4.55 0.37
C ASP A 86 8.38 -5.00 -0.74
N ALA A 87 8.62 -4.13 -1.72
CA ALA A 87 9.55 -4.39 -2.81
C ALA A 87 10.67 -3.35 -2.80
N MET A 88 11.90 -3.85 -2.90
CA MET A 88 13.08 -3.01 -3.09
C MET A 88 13.17 -2.64 -4.56
N ILE A 89 12.91 -1.39 -4.90
CA ILE A 89 13.00 -0.90 -6.27
C ILE A 89 14.16 0.08 -6.36
N SER A 90 15.19 -0.31 -7.12
CA SER A 90 16.49 0.37 -7.19
C SER A 90 17.17 0.48 -5.82
N SER A 91 16.81 1.50 -5.03
CA SER A 91 17.37 1.76 -3.68
C SER A 91 16.31 2.21 -2.67
N ILE A 92 15.04 2.18 -3.06
CA ILE A 92 13.91 2.62 -2.24
C ILE A 92 13.07 1.37 -1.96
N LEU A 93 12.82 1.10 -0.68
CA LEU A 93 11.79 0.14 -0.29
C LEU A 93 10.44 0.81 -0.54
N ILE A 94 9.52 0.15 -1.23
CA ILE A 94 8.16 0.66 -1.47
C ILE A 94 7.19 -0.41 -1.01
N ARG A 95 6.18 0.01 -0.23
CA ARG A 95 5.08 -0.86 0.18
C ARG A 95 3.98 -0.83 -0.86
N PHE A 96 3.54 -1.99 -1.29
CA PHE A 96 2.37 -2.15 -2.13
C PHE A 96 1.24 -2.73 -1.30
N CYS A 97 0.06 -2.12 -1.40
CA CYS A 97 -1.15 -2.54 -0.72
C CYS A 97 -2.25 -2.71 -1.76
N ILE A 98 -2.61 -3.96 -2.04
CA ILE A 98 -3.70 -4.30 -2.96
C ILE A 98 -4.94 -4.56 -2.11
N VAL A 99 -5.98 -3.75 -2.31
CA VAL A 99 -7.22 -3.79 -1.54
C VAL A 99 -8.38 -4.27 -2.41
N TYR A 100 -9.18 -5.21 -1.89
CA TYR A 100 -10.48 -5.52 -2.46
C TYR A 100 -11.54 -5.40 -1.36
N ARG A 101 -12.60 -4.65 -1.63
CA ARG A 101 -13.76 -4.52 -0.74
C ARG A 101 -14.99 -5.12 -1.40
N VAL A 102 -15.76 -5.90 -0.63
CA VAL A 102 -17.00 -6.51 -1.12
C VAL A 102 -18.05 -5.40 -1.38
N PRO A 103 -18.74 -5.40 -2.52
CA PRO A 103 -19.66 -4.32 -2.90
C PRO A 103 -20.87 -4.16 -1.96
N ALA A 104 -21.36 -5.26 -1.37
CA ALA A 104 -22.53 -5.27 -0.50
C ALA A 104 -22.28 -4.77 0.93
N LEU A 105 -21.05 -4.34 1.26
CA LEU A 105 -20.71 -3.89 2.60
C LEU A 105 -21.28 -2.48 2.88
N SER A 106 -21.77 -2.22 4.09
CA SER A 106 -22.17 -0.87 4.48
C SER A 106 -20.95 0.05 4.64
N GLN A 107 -21.15 1.36 4.57
CA GLN A 107 -20.09 2.34 4.78
C GLN A 107 -19.54 2.30 6.22
N GLU A 108 -20.41 2.09 7.21
CA GLU A 108 -20.04 1.96 8.63
C GLU A 108 -19.11 0.76 8.88
N LEU A 109 -19.38 -0.39 8.23
CA LEU A 109 -18.51 -1.56 8.31
C LEU A 109 -17.21 -1.39 7.49
N SER A 110 -17.10 -0.34 6.69
CA SER A 110 -15.88 0.00 5.92
C SER A 110 -14.83 0.72 6.77
N GLU A 111 -15.21 1.28 7.93
CA GLU A 111 -14.27 1.93 8.85
C GLU A 111 -13.13 1.00 9.29
N GLY A 112 -13.43 -0.29 9.47
CA GLY A 112 -12.43 -1.31 9.77
C GLY A 112 -11.38 -1.50 8.65
N ILE A 113 -11.74 -1.24 7.40
CA ILE A 113 -10.82 -1.32 6.25
C ILE A 113 -9.84 -0.15 6.32
N TYR A 114 -10.34 1.07 6.54
CA TYR A 114 -9.49 2.25 6.64
C TYR A 114 -8.55 2.17 7.83
N GLY A 115 -9.03 1.71 8.99
CA GLY A 115 -8.18 1.47 10.16
C GLY A 115 -7.02 0.54 9.83
N LYS A 116 -7.27 -0.57 9.09
CA LYS A 116 -6.20 -1.47 8.65
C LYS A 116 -5.27 -0.83 7.62
N ILE A 117 -5.79 -0.11 6.63
CA ILE A 117 -4.94 0.58 5.66
C ILE A 117 -4.04 1.59 6.38
N ILE A 118 -4.58 2.33 7.36
CA ILE A 118 -3.81 3.26 8.20
C ILE A 118 -2.73 2.50 8.97
N ASP A 119 -3.08 1.42 9.69
CA ASP A 119 -2.11 0.59 10.42
C ASP A 119 -0.95 0.14 9.53
N TYR A 120 -1.27 -0.31 8.31
CA TYR A 120 -0.27 -0.76 7.33
C TYR A 120 0.51 0.38 6.66
N SER A 121 -0.05 1.59 6.68
CA SER A 121 0.59 2.81 6.17
C SER A 121 1.61 3.39 7.15
N ILE A 122 1.58 2.98 8.43
CA ILE A 122 2.57 3.38 9.44
C ILE A 122 3.91 2.69 9.13
N CYS A 123 4.67 3.26 8.20
CA CYS A 123 5.99 2.79 7.81
C CYS A 123 6.87 3.96 7.35
N GLN A 124 8.19 3.73 7.26
CA GLN A 124 9.15 4.79 6.91
C GLN A 124 9.34 4.97 5.40
N HIS A 125 8.71 4.12 4.60
CA HIS A 125 8.86 4.08 3.14
C HIS A 125 7.55 4.47 2.43
N PRO A 126 7.63 4.90 1.15
CA PRO A 126 6.44 5.17 0.35
C PRO A 126 5.50 3.98 0.30
N ILE A 127 4.20 4.25 0.29
CA ILE A 127 3.14 3.25 0.13
C ILE A 127 2.33 3.57 -1.12
N ILE A 128 2.03 2.51 -1.89
CA ILE A 128 1.13 2.55 -3.04
C ILE A 128 -0.08 1.69 -2.67
N VAL A 129 -1.23 2.34 -2.52
CA VAL A 129 -2.51 1.66 -2.30
C VAL A 129 -3.26 1.64 -3.63
N MET A 130 -3.63 0.44 -4.07
CA MET A 130 -4.38 0.22 -5.30
C MET A 130 -5.41 -0.89 -5.08
N GLY A 131 -6.46 -0.95 -5.88
CA GLY A 131 -7.51 -1.92 -5.60
C GLY A 131 -8.88 -1.55 -6.13
N ASP A 132 -9.82 -2.47 -5.89
CA ASP A 132 -11.24 -2.25 -6.14
C ASP A 132 -11.94 -2.11 -4.80
N PHE A 133 -12.24 -0.85 -4.48
CA PHE A 133 -12.89 -0.50 -3.23
C PHE A 133 -14.41 -0.71 -3.31
N ASN A 134 -15.01 -0.85 -4.49
CA ASN A 134 -16.47 -0.95 -4.64
C ASN A 134 -17.24 0.10 -3.82
N ILE A 135 -16.74 1.34 -3.74
CA ILE A 135 -17.39 2.45 -3.04
C ILE A 135 -18.05 3.34 -4.09
N PRO A 136 -19.38 3.25 -4.27
CA PRO A 136 -20.08 4.17 -5.16
C PRO A 136 -19.93 5.59 -4.60
N ASN A 137 -19.56 6.55 -5.45
CA ASN A 137 -19.39 7.96 -5.11
C ASN A 137 -18.26 8.28 -4.13
N LEU A 138 -17.17 7.50 -4.11
CA LEU A 138 -15.95 7.90 -3.41
C LEU A 138 -15.40 9.20 -4.03
N LYS A 139 -15.76 10.33 -3.41
CA LYS A 139 -15.08 11.59 -3.62
C LYS A 139 -13.75 11.47 -2.88
N TRP A 140 -12.68 11.19 -3.61
CA TRP A 140 -11.35 11.44 -3.08
C TRP A 140 -11.32 12.90 -2.62
N PRO A 141 -10.78 13.21 -1.43
CA PRO A 141 -10.59 14.59 -1.00
C PRO A 141 -9.55 15.23 -1.93
N LEU A 142 -9.98 15.60 -3.12
CA LEU A 142 -9.35 16.62 -3.94
C LEU A 142 -10.12 17.88 -3.59
N ASP A 143 -9.49 18.67 -2.71
CA ASP A 143 -9.78 20.06 -2.39
C ASP A 143 -11.22 20.52 -2.64
N ASP A 144 -11.96 20.71 -1.54
CA ASP A 144 -13.13 21.57 -1.56
C ASP A 144 -12.78 22.90 -2.26
N GLU A 145 -13.44 23.15 -3.38
CA GLU A 145 -13.62 24.44 -4.04
C GLU A 145 -12.35 25.23 -4.43
N LYS A 146 -11.55 24.73 -5.38
CA LYS A 146 -10.84 25.63 -6.32
C LYS A 146 -10.88 25.10 -7.75
N GLU A 147 -11.47 25.90 -8.63
CA GLU A 147 -11.38 25.72 -10.09
C GLU A 147 -9.91 25.65 -10.51
N TYR A 148 -9.50 24.46 -10.97
CA TYR A 148 -8.14 24.19 -11.44
C TYR A 148 -7.96 24.74 -12.85
N ASN A 149 -7.45 25.98 -12.96
CA ASN A 149 -7.02 26.58 -14.22
C ASN A 149 -5.59 26.15 -14.58
N GLY A 150 -5.43 24.86 -14.88
CA GLY A 150 -4.52 24.30 -15.90
C GLY A 150 -3.03 24.65 -15.96
N LEU A 151 -2.42 25.48 -15.08
CA LEU A 151 -1.06 25.97 -15.36
C LEU A 151 -0.04 26.03 -14.22
N GLU A 152 -0.35 25.72 -12.96
CA GLU A 152 0.69 25.57 -11.94
C GLU A 152 0.11 24.78 -10.75
N GLY A 153 0.57 23.54 -10.56
CA GLY A 153 0.11 22.65 -9.50
C GLY A 153 1.14 22.57 -8.37
N ASP A 154 0.83 23.20 -7.24
CA ASP A 154 1.53 23.01 -5.97
C ASP A 154 1.06 21.70 -5.30
N PHE A 155 1.68 20.58 -5.67
CA PHE A 155 1.68 19.34 -4.89
C PHE A 155 2.90 19.35 -3.97
N LYS A 156 2.70 19.44 -2.65
CA LYS A 156 3.82 19.45 -1.70
C LYS A 156 4.09 18.06 -1.13
N ASP A 157 4.91 17.32 -1.88
CA ASP A 157 6.14 16.65 -1.43
C ASP A 157 5.96 15.62 -0.30
N TYR A 158 5.62 14.36 -0.58
CA TYR A 158 6.59 13.23 -0.68
C TYR A 158 6.13 12.09 -1.64
N GLY A 159 4.99 12.24 -2.34
CA GLY A 159 4.35 11.14 -3.08
C GLY A 159 4.18 11.33 -4.60
N ASP A 160 4.07 12.56 -5.08
CA ASP A 160 3.58 12.83 -6.45
C ASP A 160 4.62 12.64 -7.56
N GLU A 161 5.92 12.64 -7.23
CA GLU A 161 6.94 12.36 -8.24
C GLU A 161 7.12 10.87 -8.53
N LEU A 162 6.64 10.00 -7.64
CA LEU A 162 6.88 8.57 -7.71
C LEU A 162 6.01 7.89 -8.77
N ILE A 163 4.75 8.30 -8.91
CA ILE A 163 3.79 7.72 -9.86
C ILE A 163 3.63 8.67 -11.05
N ARG A 164 3.76 8.16 -12.28
CA ARG A 164 3.56 8.91 -13.52
C ARG A 164 2.75 8.08 -14.51
N ASN A 165 2.22 8.76 -15.52
CA ASN A 165 1.56 8.15 -16.67
C ASN A 165 0.44 7.19 -16.24
N VAL A 166 -0.43 7.66 -15.34
CA VAL A 166 -1.63 6.92 -14.93
C VAL A 166 -2.61 6.95 -16.09
N GLU A 167 -2.89 5.79 -16.66
CA GLU A 167 -3.77 5.61 -17.81
C GLU A 167 -4.83 4.56 -17.48
N ILE A 168 -6.05 4.81 -17.93
CA ILE A 168 -7.17 3.87 -17.79
C ILE A 168 -7.36 3.18 -19.13
N PHE A 169 -7.35 1.85 -19.09
CA PHE A 169 -7.50 0.97 -20.23
C PHE A 169 -8.79 0.16 -20.16
N PRO A 170 -9.23 -0.44 -21.28
CA PRO A 170 -10.35 -1.38 -21.27
C PRO A 170 -10.15 -2.56 -20.32
N GLU A 171 -11.26 -3.27 -20.11
CA GLU A 171 -11.30 -4.50 -19.33
C GLU A 171 -10.45 -5.63 -19.93
N ILE A 172 -9.88 -6.46 -19.05
CA ILE A 172 -9.12 -7.64 -19.45
C ILE A 172 -10.07 -8.84 -19.52
N GLY A 173 -10.13 -9.44 -20.71
CA GLY A 173 -10.89 -10.66 -20.96
C GLY A 173 -12.38 -10.49 -20.69
N ASN A 174 -12.90 -11.20 -19.69
CA ASN A 174 -14.34 -11.18 -19.35
C ASN A 174 -14.67 -10.32 -18.13
N SER A 175 -13.73 -9.49 -17.66
CA SER A 175 -14.03 -8.51 -16.60
C SER A 175 -14.96 -7.42 -17.13
N ASP A 176 -15.74 -6.83 -16.24
CA ASP A 176 -16.55 -5.61 -16.47
C ASP A 176 -15.90 -4.36 -15.85
N HIS A 177 -14.65 -4.48 -15.39
CA HIS A 177 -13.87 -3.39 -14.82
C HIS A 177 -12.71 -3.02 -15.75
N GLY A 178 -12.55 -1.72 -15.99
CA GLY A 178 -11.39 -1.16 -16.67
C GLY A 178 -10.08 -1.43 -15.91
N THR A 179 -8.99 -1.41 -16.65
CA THR A 179 -7.64 -1.66 -16.15
C THR A 179 -6.95 -0.33 -15.85
N ILE A 180 -6.11 -0.27 -14.82
CA ILE A 180 -5.29 0.91 -14.51
C ILE A 180 -3.83 0.57 -14.76
N GLU A 181 -3.17 1.30 -15.65
CA GLU A 181 -1.73 1.24 -15.86
C GLU A 181 -1.07 2.49 -15.30
N PHE A 182 0.09 2.34 -14.67
CA PHE A 182 0.91 3.47 -14.24
C PHE A 182 2.39 3.09 -14.18
N GLN A 183 3.25 4.10 -14.16
CA GLN A 183 4.70 3.95 -14.13
C GLN A 183 5.26 4.53 -12.85
N LEU A 184 6.25 3.85 -12.25
CA LEU A 184 7.05 4.46 -11.19
C LEU A 184 8.27 5.16 -11.78
N SER A 185 8.34 6.47 -11.56
CA SER A 185 9.52 7.28 -11.87
C SER A 185 10.35 7.45 -10.62
N ILE A 186 11.35 6.58 -10.48
CA ILE A 186 12.34 6.71 -9.41
C ILE A 186 13.41 7.66 -9.94
N SER A 187 13.11 8.96 -9.93
CA SER A 187 14.02 10.02 -10.37
C SER A 187 14.81 10.64 -9.23
N HIS A 188 15.05 9.97 -8.11
CA HIS A 188 15.88 10.55 -7.05
C HIS A 188 16.80 9.53 -6.38
N LYS A 189 18.07 9.91 -6.21
CA LYS A 189 18.86 9.38 -5.08
C LYS A 189 18.05 9.70 -3.83
N PRO A 190 17.80 8.75 -2.91
CA PRO A 190 17.04 9.07 -1.71
C PRO A 190 17.63 10.32 -1.05
N PRO A 191 16.80 11.29 -0.64
CA PRO A 191 17.32 12.51 -0.03
C PRO A 191 18.17 12.09 1.16
N LYS A 192 19.45 12.46 1.17
CA LYS A 192 20.38 12.09 2.24
C LYS A 192 19.86 12.52 3.61
N CYS A 193 18.99 13.54 3.63
CA CYS A 193 18.34 14.07 4.80
C CYS A 193 16.90 14.51 4.51
N ILE A 194 16.01 14.31 5.48
CA ILE A 194 14.64 14.83 5.48
C ILE A 194 14.42 15.70 6.72
N ASN A 195 13.52 16.69 6.64
CA ASN A 195 13.11 17.44 7.82
C ASN A 195 11.93 16.72 8.49
N ARG A 196 12.07 16.39 9.77
CA ARG A 196 10.98 15.84 10.59
C ARG A 196 10.81 16.66 11.86
N ARG A 197 9.59 16.71 12.40
CA ARG A 197 9.31 17.33 13.69
C ARG A 197 10.07 16.60 14.79
N ASN A 198 10.82 17.34 15.58
CA ASN A 198 11.59 16.80 16.69
C ASN A 198 10.79 16.89 17.98
N PHE A 199 9.94 15.89 18.19
CA PHE A 199 9.09 15.83 19.38
C PHE A 199 9.90 15.83 20.68
N SER A 200 11.07 15.19 20.72
CA SER A 200 11.94 15.23 21.92
C SER A 200 12.38 16.64 22.33
N LYS A 201 12.41 17.60 21.40
CA LYS A 201 12.75 19.01 21.64
C LYS A 201 11.54 19.95 21.61
N GLY A 202 10.32 19.42 21.61
CA GLY A 202 9.10 20.22 21.68
C GLY A 202 9.02 21.00 22.98
N ASN A 203 8.50 22.23 22.94
CA ASN A 203 8.25 23.02 24.16
C ASN A 203 6.97 22.54 24.84
N TYR A 204 7.04 21.38 25.50
CA TYR A 204 5.89 20.74 26.13
C TYR A 204 5.27 21.55 27.27
N GLN A 205 6.07 22.37 27.97
CA GLN A 205 5.56 23.27 29.00
C GLN A 205 4.55 24.27 28.42
N THR A 206 4.89 24.85 27.27
CA THR A 206 4.00 25.79 26.57
C THR A 206 2.82 25.07 25.94
N ILE A 207 3.04 23.90 25.33
CA ILE A 207 1.97 23.07 24.74
C ILE A 207 0.92 22.73 25.79
N ASN A 208 1.35 22.20 26.94
CA ASN A 208 0.45 21.85 28.03
C ASN A 208 -0.30 23.08 28.57
N SER A 209 0.38 24.22 28.66
CA SER A 209 -0.25 25.49 29.08
C SER A 209 -1.32 25.99 28.10
N ILE A 210 -1.12 25.78 26.79
CA ILE A 210 -2.12 26.13 25.76
C ILE A 210 -3.29 25.17 25.85
N LEU A 211 -3.04 23.86 25.86
CA LEU A 211 -4.08 22.83 25.94
C LEU A 211 -4.94 22.96 27.20
N ALA A 212 -4.34 23.33 28.34
CA ALA A 212 -5.07 23.57 29.58
C ALA A 212 -5.97 24.81 29.55
N LYS A 213 -5.68 25.79 28.67
CA LYS A 213 -6.49 27.02 28.51
C LYS A 213 -7.64 26.86 27.53
N ILE A 214 -7.63 25.81 26.71
CA ILE A 214 -8.70 25.55 25.76
C ILE A 214 -9.95 25.11 26.53
N ASN A 215 -11.08 25.74 26.22
CA ASN A 215 -12.36 25.32 26.76
C ASN A 215 -12.88 24.11 25.96
N TRP A 216 -12.49 22.91 26.39
CA TRP A 216 -12.86 21.66 25.72
C TRP A 216 -14.37 21.44 25.67
N SER A 217 -15.12 21.93 26.64
CA SER A 217 -16.59 21.85 26.67
C SER A 217 -17.27 22.69 25.58
N LEU A 218 -16.57 23.71 25.05
CA LEU A 218 -17.03 24.51 23.93
C LEU A 218 -16.58 23.90 22.59
N VAL A 219 -15.42 23.26 22.57
CA VAL A 219 -14.85 22.60 21.38
C VAL A 219 -15.62 21.32 21.05
N PHE A 220 -15.90 20.50 22.06
CA PHE A 220 -16.67 19.26 21.94
C PHE A 220 -18.13 19.57 22.25
N LYS A 221 -18.96 19.62 21.20
CA LYS A 221 -20.39 19.81 21.36
C LYS A 221 -21.04 18.48 21.74
N CYS A 222 -22.14 18.55 22.48
CA CYS A 222 -22.82 17.36 23.01
C CYS A 222 -23.47 16.49 21.92
N ASP A 223 -23.64 17.03 20.71
CA ASP A 223 -24.17 16.39 19.52
C ASP A 223 -23.09 15.89 18.55
N ASP A 224 -21.80 16.15 18.81
CA ASP A 224 -20.72 15.64 17.99
C ASP A 224 -20.54 14.12 18.21
N SER A 225 -20.37 13.37 17.12
CA SER A 225 -19.93 11.97 17.23
C SER A 225 -18.48 11.90 17.74
N THR A 226 -18.07 10.75 18.29
CA THR A 226 -16.69 10.52 18.75
C THR A 226 -15.66 10.83 17.67
N ASN A 227 -15.95 10.48 16.42
CA ASN A 227 -15.06 10.75 15.28
C ASN A 227 -14.93 12.27 15.04
N ILE A 228 -16.04 13.02 15.06
CA ILE A 228 -16.02 14.48 14.89
C ILE A 228 -15.23 15.15 16.03
N MET A 229 -15.38 14.69 17.27
CA MET A 229 -14.59 15.20 18.41
C MET A 229 -13.10 14.91 18.25
N TYR A 230 -12.74 13.73 17.73
CA TYR A 230 -11.36 13.35 17.47
C TYR A 230 -10.72 14.22 16.37
N GLU A 231 -11.41 14.47 15.26
CA GLU A 231 -10.92 15.37 14.19
C GLU A 231 -10.70 16.82 14.69
N LYS A 232 -11.60 17.32 15.55
CA LYS A 232 -11.44 18.63 16.20
C LYS A 232 -10.21 18.65 17.12
N LEU A 233 -9.95 17.57 17.85
CA LEU A 233 -8.75 17.45 18.67
C LEU A 233 -7.48 17.44 17.80
N LEU A 234 -7.47 16.65 16.72
CA LEU A 234 -6.32 16.55 15.83
C LEU A 234 -5.97 17.89 15.18
N SER A 235 -6.95 18.60 14.63
CA SER A 235 -6.71 19.92 14.01
C SER A 235 -6.12 20.95 14.99
N ILE A 236 -6.57 20.95 16.25
CA ILE A 236 -5.98 21.79 17.30
C ILE A 236 -4.53 21.38 17.59
N LEU A 237 -4.27 20.07 17.69
CA LEU A 237 -2.93 19.55 17.94
C LEU A 237 -1.97 19.83 16.79
N GLU A 238 -2.42 19.72 15.54
CA GLU A 238 -1.62 20.00 14.35
C GLU A 238 -1.09 21.43 14.36
N VAL A 239 -1.97 22.41 14.63
CA VAL A 239 -1.59 23.82 14.77
C VAL A 239 -0.57 23.99 15.89
N ILE A 240 -0.80 23.39 17.06
CA ILE A 240 0.12 23.51 18.19
C ILE A 240 1.49 22.87 17.86
N ILE A 241 1.49 21.69 17.23
CA ILE A 241 2.70 20.98 16.82
C ILE A 241 3.48 21.82 15.80
N GLU A 242 2.78 22.45 14.86
CA GLU A 242 3.38 23.30 13.84
C GLU A 242 4.17 24.46 14.43
N PHE A 243 3.62 25.13 15.45
CA PHE A 243 4.27 26.29 16.07
C PHE A 243 5.22 25.93 17.21
N ARG A 244 5.06 24.78 17.89
CA ARG A 244 5.75 24.48 19.16
C ARG A 244 6.72 23.30 19.10
N VAL A 245 6.70 22.51 18.03
CA VAL A 245 7.64 21.41 17.83
C VAL A 245 8.59 21.77 16.69
N PRO A 246 9.90 21.97 16.96
CA PRO A 246 10.84 22.41 15.93
C PRO A 246 11.05 21.32 14.86
N MET A 247 11.28 21.75 13.62
CA MET A 247 11.77 20.87 12.57
C MET A 247 13.25 20.57 12.79
N THR A 248 13.65 19.32 12.63
CA THR A 248 15.06 18.91 12.65
C THR A 248 15.37 18.14 11.36
N ARG A 249 16.53 18.45 10.79
CA ARG A 249 17.07 17.71 9.66
C ARG A 249 17.62 16.37 10.15
N VAL A 250 17.08 15.27 9.65
CA VAL A 250 17.45 13.90 10.00
C VAL A 250 18.06 13.26 8.76
N ASN A 251 19.25 12.68 8.90
CA ASN A 251 19.85 11.90 7.81
C ASN A 251 19.07 10.59 7.61
N MET A 252 18.68 10.32 6.37
CA MET A 252 17.99 9.09 5.95
C MET A 252 18.95 7.93 5.67
N SER A 253 20.26 8.17 5.76
CA SER A 253 21.20 7.08 5.98
C SER A 253 20.87 6.49 7.36
N GLY A 254 19.92 5.56 7.39
CA GLY A 254 19.64 4.76 8.57
C GLY A 254 20.96 4.22 9.10
N MET A 255 20.99 3.93 10.41
CA MET A 255 22.11 3.13 10.92
C MET A 255 22.27 1.92 10.01
N PRO A 256 23.50 1.61 9.54
CA PRO A 256 23.74 0.42 8.73
C PRO A 256 23.02 -0.75 9.37
N ILE A 257 22.29 -1.53 8.57
CA ILE A 257 21.66 -2.77 9.06
C ILE A 257 22.77 -3.52 9.81
N PRO A 258 22.58 -3.84 11.11
CA PRO A 258 23.63 -4.51 11.85
C PRO A 258 24.09 -5.76 11.09
N PRO A 259 25.40 -6.02 10.95
CA PRO A 259 25.91 -7.09 10.09
C PRO A 259 25.30 -8.47 10.38
N PHE A 260 24.85 -8.70 11.62
CA PHE A 260 24.16 -9.92 12.01
C PHE A 260 22.76 -10.06 11.39
N ILE A 261 21.99 -8.96 11.29
CA ILE A 261 20.68 -8.93 10.62
C ILE A 261 20.87 -9.13 9.12
N GLU A 262 21.83 -8.45 8.51
CA GLU A 262 22.12 -8.62 7.07
C GLU A 262 22.53 -10.07 6.74
N LYS A 263 23.33 -10.68 7.61
CA LYS A 263 23.73 -12.09 7.53
C LYS A 263 22.52 -13.03 7.69
N GLN A 264 21.62 -12.77 8.64
CA GLN A 264 20.39 -13.54 8.84
C GLN A 264 19.45 -13.44 7.63
N MET A 265 19.25 -12.25 7.07
CA MET A 265 18.44 -12.05 5.85
C MET A 265 19.01 -12.82 4.66
N LYS A 266 20.33 -12.78 4.45
CA LYS A 266 21.01 -13.55 3.39
C LYS A 266 20.86 -15.06 3.59
N PHE A 267 20.99 -15.56 4.82
CA PHE A 267 20.78 -16.98 5.10
C PHE A 267 19.34 -17.41 4.93
N ARG A 268 18.39 -16.60 5.39
CA ARG A 268 16.96 -16.85 5.21
C ARG A 268 16.62 -16.94 3.72
N PHE A 269 17.11 -16.01 2.91
CA PHE A 269 16.94 -16.04 1.46
C PHE A 269 17.59 -17.28 0.82
N LEU A 270 18.81 -17.63 1.22
CA LEU A 270 19.51 -18.82 0.74
C LEU A 270 18.75 -20.11 1.06
N TYR A 271 18.23 -20.26 2.29
CA TYR A 271 17.46 -21.44 2.69
C TYR A 271 16.11 -21.49 2.00
N TRP A 272 15.47 -20.35 1.78
CA TRP A 272 14.28 -20.26 0.95
C TRP A 272 14.57 -20.74 -0.48
N GLN A 273 15.64 -20.24 -1.12
CA GLN A 273 16.06 -20.69 -2.45
C GLN A 273 16.35 -22.19 -2.51
N LYS A 274 17.11 -22.71 -1.54
CA LYS A 274 17.39 -24.16 -1.47
C LYS A 274 16.13 -24.98 -1.26
N TRP A 275 15.20 -24.51 -0.43
CA TRP A 275 13.93 -25.19 -0.20
C TRP A 275 13.07 -25.22 -1.46
N ILE A 276 12.89 -24.09 -2.18
CA ILE A 276 12.07 -24.08 -3.40
C ILE A 276 12.67 -24.94 -4.51
N THR A 277 14.00 -25.06 -4.59
CA THR A 277 14.67 -25.87 -5.62
C THR A 277 14.70 -27.37 -5.29
N SER A 278 14.88 -27.73 -4.01
CA SER A 278 15.04 -29.14 -3.59
C SER A 278 13.78 -29.76 -2.99
N ASN A 279 12.82 -28.93 -2.56
CA ASN A 279 11.67 -29.29 -1.74
C ASN A 279 12.02 -30.03 -0.43
N ASP A 280 13.26 -29.88 0.06
CA ASP A 280 13.74 -30.56 1.26
C ASP A 280 13.18 -29.91 2.55
N PRO A 281 12.51 -30.70 3.43
CA PRO A 281 11.99 -30.22 4.72
C PRO A 281 13.04 -29.60 5.63
N LEU A 282 14.31 -30.00 5.51
CA LEU A 282 15.43 -29.44 6.26
C LEU A 282 15.57 -27.94 6.00
N TYR A 283 15.62 -27.53 4.73
CA TYR A 283 15.78 -26.12 4.35
C TYR A 283 14.54 -25.29 4.68
N LYS A 284 13.35 -25.90 4.66
CA LYS A 284 12.13 -25.27 5.19
C LYS A 284 12.24 -24.96 6.67
N GLY A 285 12.77 -25.91 7.47
CA GLY A 285 12.99 -25.74 8.90
C GLY A 285 14.06 -24.69 9.23
N GLU A 286 15.13 -24.61 8.42
CA GLU A 286 16.18 -23.58 8.57
C GLU A 286 15.68 -22.17 8.15
N PHE A 287 14.87 -22.07 7.09
CA PHE A 287 14.20 -20.82 6.71
C PHE A 287 13.28 -20.30 7.83
N GLN A 288 12.52 -21.19 8.47
CA GLN A 288 11.60 -20.83 9.56
C GLN A 288 12.34 -20.40 10.84
N ARG A 289 13.53 -20.94 11.11
CA ARG A 289 14.36 -20.60 12.27
C ARG A 289 15.19 -19.32 12.10
N ALA A 290 15.48 -18.92 10.86
CA ALA A 290 16.18 -17.67 10.57
C ALA A 290 15.20 -16.48 10.71
N HIS A 291 15.09 -15.91 11.92
CA HIS A 291 14.45 -14.61 12.18
C HIS A 291 15.40 -13.45 11.86
#